data_AF-A0A2V8UL25-F1
#
_entry.id   AF-A0A2V8UL25-F1
#
_cell.length_a   1.000
_cell.length_b   1.000
_cell.length_c   1.000
_cell.angle_alpha   90.00
_cell.angle_beta   90.00
_cell.angle_gamma   90.00
#
_symmetry.space_group_name_H-M   'P 1'
#
loop_
_entity.id
_entity.type
_entity.pdbx_description
1 polymer ?
#
loop_
_entity_poly.entity_id
_entity_poly.type
_entity_poly.pdbx_seq_one_letter_code
_entity_poly.pdbx_strand_id
1 'polypeptide(L)'
;MLVHHFQQPHVEMVTIDRNNNFSKIQQVQIWNNNYAFAYPALATNFCTGEVGLSFEFDGNGNYENHVVEFWGDFVAYITTGTNVGTNRYGDYVSIRQAPATADNSGNLFSAFGYGLNTVPPPKTGTQTDVHYVLFGRPASSCVVIK
;
A
#
# COMPACT_ATOMS: atom_id res chain seq x y z
N MET A 1 19.72 -14.22 15.90
CA MET A 1 18.68 -13.90 14.91
C MET A 1 17.74 -15.09 14.88
N LEU A 2 16.56 -14.99 15.51
CA LEU A 2 15.55 -16.04 15.41
C LEU A 2 15.05 -16.03 13.97
N VAL A 3 15.26 -17.12 13.23
CA VAL A 3 14.69 -17.30 11.89
C VAL A 3 13.20 -17.57 12.08
N HIS A 4 12.39 -16.54 11.92
CA HIS A 4 10.96 -16.72 11.77
C HIS A 4 10.72 -17.40 10.42
N HIS A 5 10.08 -18.57 10.44
CA HIS A 5 9.70 -19.29 9.22
C HIS A 5 8.56 -18.54 8.51
N PHE A 6 8.89 -17.44 7.82
CA PHE A 6 7.94 -16.71 6.99
C PHE A 6 7.51 -17.60 5.82
N GLN A 7 6.28 -18.08 5.84
CA GLN A 7 5.74 -18.96 4.79
C GLN A 7 5.51 -18.24 3.46
N GLN A 8 5.42 -16.92 3.51
CA GLN A 8 5.17 -16.05 2.37
C GLN A 8 6.15 -14.87 2.37
N PRO A 9 6.44 -14.28 1.19
CA PRO A 9 7.10 -12.98 1.09
C PRO A 9 6.42 -11.92 1.96
N HIS A 10 7.21 -10.98 2.49
CA HIS A 10 6.73 -9.94 3.37
C HIS A 10 7.43 -8.62 3.10
N VAL A 11 6.84 -7.54 3.59
CA VAL A 11 7.48 -6.23 3.66
C VAL A 11 8.07 -6.03 5.05
N GLU A 12 9.35 -5.67 5.12
CA GLU A 12 10.00 -5.29 6.36
C GLU A 12 10.08 -3.77 6.49
N MET A 13 9.59 -3.27 7.62
CA MET A 13 9.52 -1.86 7.95
C MET A 13 10.50 -1.55 9.08
N VAL A 14 11.40 -0.60 8.84
CA VAL A 14 12.40 -0.16 9.82
C VAL A 14 12.18 1.31 10.16
N THR A 15 12.07 1.60 11.46
CA THR A 15 12.10 2.96 11.98
C THR A 15 13.48 3.26 12.52
N ILE A 16 14.07 4.38 12.10
CA ILE A 16 15.42 4.81 12.48
C ILE A 16 15.39 6.20 13.13
N ASP A 17 16.23 6.40 14.14
CA ASP A 17 16.40 7.69 14.81
C ASP A 17 17.41 8.55 14.04
N ARG A 18 16.90 9.56 13.34
CA ARG A 18 17.74 10.51 12.60
C ARG A 18 18.64 11.36 13.50
N ASN A 19 18.31 11.53 14.78
CA ASN A 19 19.07 12.32 15.74
C ASN A 19 20.13 11.50 16.48
N ASN A 20 20.07 10.17 16.37
CA ASN A 20 21.01 9.24 16.99
C ASN A 20 21.66 8.35 15.93
N ASN A 21 22.39 8.97 14.98
CA ASN A 21 23.16 8.27 13.94
C ASN A 21 22.38 7.18 13.19
N PHE A 22 21.11 7.43 12.87
CA PHE A 22 20.21 6.47 12.22
C PHE A 22 20.10 5.13 12.98
N SER A 23 20.25 5.16 14.31
CA SER A 23 20.09 3.97 15.14
C SER A 23 18.69 3.38 14.96
N LYS A 24 18.61 2.04 14.95
CA LYS A 24 17.34 1.34 14.79
C LYS A 24 16.47 1.55 16.03
N ILE A 25 15.29 2.12 15.84
CA ILE A 25 14.24 2.22 16.87
C ILE A 25 13.38 0.95 16.84
N GLN A 26 12.92 0.56 15.65
CA GLN A 26 11.98 -0.54 15.46
C GLN A 26 12.25 -1.24 14.13
N GLN A 27 11.95 -2.53 14.08
CA GLN A 27 11.93 -3.34 12.87
C GLN A 27 10.81 -4.37 13.02
N VAL A 28 9.84 -4.32 12.10
CA VAL A 28 8.60 -5.11 12.11
C VAL A 28 8.24 -5.52 10.67
N GLN A 29 7.35 -6.50 10.53
CA GLN A 29 6.92 -7.02 9.24
C GLN A 29 5.43 -6.76 8.97
N ILE A 30 5.10 -6.45 7.72
CA ILE A 30 3.74 -6.61 7.18
C ILE A 30 3.68 -8.03 6.64
N TRP A 31 3.05 -8.93 7.40
CA TRP A 31 3.10 -10.37 7.13
C TRP A 31 1.94 -11.13 7.75
N ASN A 32 1.54 -12.22 7.09
CA ASN A 32 0.80 -13.33 7.69
C ASN A 32 1.11 -14.64 6.94
N ASN A 33 0.62 -15.77 7.44
CA ASN A 33 0.87 -17.09 6.85
C ASN A 33 0.19 -17.33 5.50
N ASN A 34 -0.86 -16.57 5.19
CA ASN A 34 -1.76 -16.86 4.07
C ASN A 34 -1.39 -16.07 2.81
N TYR A 35 -0.85 -14.86 2.96
CA TYR A 35 -0.67 -13.91 1.88
C TYR A 35 0.78 -13.44 1.76
N ALA A 36 1.22 -13.27 0.52
CA ALA A 36 2.46 -12.57 0.22
C ALA A 36 2.22 -11.07 0.12
N PHE A 37 3.22 -10.28 0.51
CA PHE A 37 3.18 -8.82 0.40
C PHE A 37 4.43 -8.29 -0.29
N ALA A 38 4.28 -7.36 -1.22
CA ALA A 38 5.39 -6.85 -2.02
C ALA A 38 5.19 -5.40 -2.49
N TYR A 39 6.28 -4.84 -3.04
CA TYR A 39 6.36 -3.53 -3.69
C TYR A 39 5.79 -2.34 -2.88
N PRO A 40 6.25 -2.13 -1.62
CA PRO A 40 5.73 -1.06 -0.81
C PRO A 40 6.18 0.32 -1.32
N ALA A 41 5.22 1.20 -1.49
CA ALA A 41 5.39 2.64 -1.62
C ALA A 41 4.80 3.32 -0.38
N LEU A 42 5.47 4.36 0.13
CA LEU A 42 5.08 5.07 1.34
C LEU A 42 5.06 6.58 1.12
N ALA A 43 4.14 7.25 1.81
CA ALA A 43 4.09 8.70 1.88
C ALA A 43 3.64 9.17 3.26
N THR A 44 4.11 10.34 3.66
CA THR A 44 3.63 11.02 4.88
C THR A 44 2.54 12.01 4.51
N ASN A 45 1.48 12.08 5.32
CA ASN A 45 0.49 13.15 5.27
C ASN A 45 0.88 14.24 6.26
N PHE A 46 1.24 15.42 5.79
CA PHE A 46 1.63 16.53 6.67
C PHE A 46 0.47 17.07 7.53
N CYS A 47 -0.78 16.90 7.10
CA CYS A 47 -1.94 17.38 7.85
C CYS A 47 -2.19 16.51 9.08
N THR A 48 -2.13 15.18 8.93
CA THR A 48 -2.45 14.22 10.01
C THR A 48 -1.21 13.66 10.71
N GLY A 49 -0.02 13.81 10.12
CA GLY A 49 1.22 13.21 10.62
C GLY A 49 1.34 11.70 10.35
N GLU A 50 0.37 11.09 9.69
CA GLU A 50 0.34 9.65 9.43
C GLU A 50 1.22 9.26 8.24
N VAL A 51 1.59 7.98 8.20
CA VAL A 51 2.24 7.36 7.04
C VAL A 51 1.21 6.48 6.34
N GLY A 52 0.95 6.75 5.06
CA GLY A 52 0.15 5.90 4.20
C GLY A 52 1.03 4.93 3.42
N LEU A 53 0.48 3.77 3.10
CA LEU A 53 1.10 2.76 2.26
C LEU A 53 0.24 2.47 1.03
N SER A 54 0.91 2.19 -0.07
CA SER A 54 0.38 1.57 -1.29
C SER A 54 1.30 0.40 -1.59
N PHE A 55 0.73 -0.80 -1.71
CA PHE A 55 1.51 -2.02 -1.91
C PHE A 55 0.61 -3.09 -2.51
N GLU A 56 1.12 -4.31 -2.60
CA GLU A 56 0.43 -5.41 -3.25
C GLU A 56 0.36 -6.62 -2.34
N PHE A 57 -0.72 -7.39 -2.50
CA PHE A 57 -0.84 -8.69 -1.88
C PHE A 57 -1.35 -9.73 -2.88
N ASP A 58 -0.97 -10.98 -2.64
CA ASP A 58 -1.47 -12.16 -3.35
C ASP A 58 -1.47 -13.38 -2.41
N GLY A 59 -1.88 -14.53 -2.94
CA GLY A 59 -1.75 -15.81 -2.26
C GLY A 59 -3.07 -16.35 -1.70
N ASN A 60 -3.01 -17.58 -1.18
CA ASN A 60 -4.18 -18.30 -0.67
C ASN A 60 -5.37 -18.33 -1.66
N GLY A 61 -5.08 -18.59 -2.94
CA GLY A 61 -6.07 -18.63 -4.01
C GLY A 61 -6.48 -17.28 -4.59
N ASN A 62 -5.90 -16.18 -4.11
CA ASN A 62 -6.09 -14.84 -4.68
C ASN A 62 -4.93 -14.51 -5.62
N TYR A 63 -5.27 -13.86 -6.73
CA TYR A 63 -4.29 -13.22 -7.60
C TYR A 63 -3.84 -11.88 -7.03
N GLU A 64 -2.78 -11.32 -7.61
CA GLU A 64 -2.14 -10.07 -7.22
C GLU A 64 -3.12 -8.90 -7.27
N ASN A 65 -3.23 -8.14 -6.17
CA ASN A 65 -4.11 -7.00 -6.06
C ASN A 65 -3.40 -5.80 -5.40
N HIS A 66 -3.74 -4.60 -5.85
CA HIS A 66 -3.30 -3.36 -5.22
C HIS A 66 -4.10 -3.09 -3.94
N VAL A 67 -3.39 -2.71 -2.88
CA VAL A 67 -3.95 -2.36 -1.57
C VAL A 67 -3.41 -1.03 -1.07
N VAL A 68 -4.19 -0.38 -0.21
CA VAL A 68 -3.76 0.81 0.55
C VAL A 68 -3.95 0.61 2.05
N GLU A 69 -3.12 1.26 2.86
CA GLU A 69 -3.14 1.14 4.33
C GLU A 69 -2.64 2.44 5.00
N PHE A 70 -2.95 2.61 6.29
CA PHE A 70 -2.23 3.51 7.19
C PHE A 70 -1.29 2.71 8.08
N TRP A 71 -0.03 3.15 8.16
CA TRP A 71 0.96 2.50 9.02
C TRP A 71 0.47 2.44 10.47
N GLY A 72 0.43 1.23 11.03
CA GLY A 72 -0.02 0.97 12.40
C GLY A 72 -1.51 0.63 12.56
N ASP A 73 -2.32 0.73 11.49
CA ASP A 73 -3.71 0.27 11.53
C ASP A 73 -3.83 -1.26 11.41
N PHE A 74 -2.84 -1.92 10.78
CA PHE A 74 -2.86 -3.36 10.49
C PHE A 74 -4.07 -3.78 9.61
N VAL A 75 -4.51 -2.88 8.71
CA VAL A 75 -5.63 -3.10 7.80
C VAL A 75 -5.24 -2.70 6.38
N ALA A 76 -5.19 -3.68 5.49
CA ALA A 76 -5.01 -3.48 4.06
C ALA A 76 -6.37 -3.41 3.37
N TYR A 77 -6.67 -2.28 2.73
CA TYR A 77 -7.87 -2.09 1.93
C TYR A 77 -7.60 -2.50 0.49
N ILE A 78 -8.26 -3.56 0.04
CA ILE A 78 -8.17 -4.05 -1.34
C ILE A 78 -8.86 -3.05 -2.27
N THR A 79 -8.15 -2.63 -3.31
CA THR A 79 -8.65 -1.60 -4.24
C THR A 79 -8.96 -2.15 -5.62
N THR A 80 -8.42 -3.33 -5.97
CA THR A 80 -8.61 -3.98 -7.28
C THR A 80 -9.28 -5.34 -7.13
N GLY A 81 -9.76 -5.90 -8.24
CA GLY A 81 -10.43 -7.21 -8.28
C GLY A 81 -9.84 -8.14 -9.33
N THR A 82 -8.55 -8.46 -9.20
CA THR A 82 -7.81 -9.29 -10.18
C THR A 82 -8.38 -10.70 -10.28
N ASN A 83 -8.55 -11.21 -11.50
CA ASN A 83 -9.02 -12.56 -11.79
C ASN A 83 -8.05 -13.42 -12.61
N VAL A 84 -6.86 -12.91 -12.90
CA VAL A 84 -5.82 -13.62 -13.65
C VAL A 84 -4.43 -13.24 -13.13
N GLY A 85 -3.59 -14.25 -12.92
CA GLY A 85 -2.20 -14.09 -12.52
C GLY A 85 -1.23 -14.02 -13.70
N THR A 86 -0.08 -13.42 -13.46
CA THR A 86 0.99 -13.22 -14.46
C THR A 86 2.34 -13.21 -13.74
N ASN A 87 3.42 -13.45 -14.47
CA ASN A 87 4.78 -13.36 -13.92
C ASN A 87 5.29 -11.91 -13.77
N ARG A 88 4.48 -10.90 -14.13
CA ARG A 88 4.84 -9.48 -14.08
C ARG A 88 3.77 -8.67 -13.38
N TYR A 89 4.13 -8.11 -12.24
CA TYR A 89 3.30 -7.25 -11.40
C TYR A 89 4.19 -6.22 -10.66
N GLY A 90 3.63 -5.21 -10.00
CA GLY A 90 4.39 -4.21 -9.25
C GLY A 90 4.71 -2.91 -9.99
N ASP A 91 4.35 -2.81 -11.28
CA ASP A 91 4.60 -1.60 -12.06
C ASP A 91 3.70 -0.44 -11.54
N TYR A 92 4.24 0.79 -11.49
CA TYR A 92 3.47 2.00 -11.17
C TYR A 92 2.83 2.09 -9.76
N VAL A 93 3.09 1.15 -8.84
CA VAL A 93 2.66 1.26 -7.44
C VAL A 93 3.22 2.54 -6.82
N SER A 94 2.35 3.43 -6.38
CA SER A 94 2.77 4.74 -5.87
C SER A 94 1.76 5.33 -4.92
N ILE A 95 2.25 6.19 -4.02
CA ILE A 95 1.43 6.99 -3.12
C ILE A 95 2.10 8.35 -2.90
N ARG A 96 1.26 9.37 -2.72
CA ARG A 96 1.66 10.70 -2.25
C ARG A 96 0.53 11.33 -1.46
N GLN A 97 0.82 12.35 -0.65
CA GLN A 97 -0.23 13.21 -0.12
C GLN A 97 -0.97 13.87 -1.29
N ALA A 98 -2.31 13.81 -1.26
CA ALA A 98 -3.14 14.50 -2.22
C ALA A 98 -3.02 16.01 -1.97
N PRO A 99 -2.90 16.85 -3.02
CA PRO A 99 -2.87 18.29 -2.86
C PRO A 99 -4.08 18.80 -2.07
N ALA A 100 -3.85 19.73 -1.15
CA ALA A 100 -4.94 20.42 -0.47
C ALA A 100 -5.75 21.24 -1.48
N THR A 101 -7.06 21.27 -1.28
CA THR A 101 -8.01 22.09 -2.05
C THR A 101 -8.93 22.84 -1.08
N ALA A 102 -9.81 23.71 -1.59
CA ALA A 102 -10.81 24.37 -0.75
C ALA A 102 -11.73 23.38 -0.01
N ASP A 103 -12.00 22.22 -0.62
CA ASP A 103 -12.87 21.17 -0.08
C ASP A 103 -12.10 20.08 0.68
N ASN A 104 -10.77 20.10 0.63
CA ASN A 104 -9.90 19.10 1.25
C ASN A 104 -8.69 19.77 1.90
N SER A 105 -8.67 19.75 3.24
CA SER A 105 -7.58 20.29 4.07
C SER A 105 -6.21 19.64 3.87
N GLY A 106 -6.05 18.68 2.97
CA GLY A 106 -4.81 17.95 2.71
C GLY A 106 -4.69 16.67 3.53
N ASN A 107 -5.78 16.20 4.14
CA ASN A 107 -5.86 14.96 4.94
C ASN A 107 -5.93 13.68 4.11
N LEU A 108 -5.85 13.77 2.78
CA LEU A 108 -5.95 12.63 1.88
C LEU A 108 -4.60 12.26 1.26
N PHE A 109 -4.46 11.00 0.87
CA PHE A 109 -3.45 10.42 0.01
C PHE A 109 -4.06 10.12 -1.35
N SER A 110 -3.26 10.29 -2.40
CA SER A 110 -3.53 9.74 -3.73
C SER A 110 -2.57 8.58 -3.98
N ALA A 111 -3.10 7.38 -4.20
CA ALA A 111 -2.35 6.20 -4.59
C ALA A 111 -2.71 5.75 -6.01
N PHE A 112 -1.79 5.05 -6.64
CA PHE A 112 -1.95 4.47 -7.95
C PHE A 112 -1.49 3.02 -7.92
N GLY A 113 -2.28 2.16 -8.54
CA GLY A 113 -1.96 0.76 -8.75
C GLY A 113 -2.89 0.19 -9.79
N TYR A 114 -2.83 -1.12 -10.00
CA TYR A 114 -3.70 -1.79 -10.94
C TYR A 114 -4.06 -3.20 -10.48
N GLY A 115 -5.09 -3.75 -11.11
CA GLY A 115 -5.52 -5.15 -11.12
C GLY A 115 -5.33 -5.76 -12.51
N LEU A 116 -5.51 -7.07 -12.63
CA LEU A 116 -5.49 -7.75 -13.94
C LEU A 116 -6.74 -8.60 -14.15
N ASN A 117 -7.32 -8.46 -15.33
CA ASN A 117 -8.54 -9.15 -15.69
C ASN A 117 -8.40 -9.87 -17.03
N THR A 118 -8.96 -11.07 -17.11
CA THR A 118 -9.11 -11.81 -18.36
C THR A 118 -10.00 -11.01 -19.31
N VAL A 119 -9.53 -10.82 -20.54
CA VAL A 119 -10.35 -10.21 -21.59
C VAL A 119 -11.45 -11.19 -22.01
N PRO A 120 -12.73 -10.80 -22.01
CA PRO A 120 -13.81 -11.70 -22.37
C PRO A 120 -13.81 -12.06 -23.87
N PRO A 121 -14.34 -13.25 -24.24
CA PRO A 121 -14.52 -13.64 -25.64
C PRO A 121 -15.30 -12.59 -26.46
N PRO A 122 -15.04 -12.47 -27.79
CA PRO A 122 -14.20 -13.33 -28.62
C PRO A 122 -12.70 -12.99 -28.57
N LYS A 123 -12.32 -11.99 -27.77
CA LYS A 123 -10.92 -11.61 -27.59
C LYS A 123 -10.27 -12.52 -26.56
N THR A 124 -8.94 -12.56 -26.59
CA THR A 124 -8.10 -13.31 -25.66
C THR A 124 -7.02 -12.40 -25.11
N GLY A 125 -6.60 -12.65 -23.87
CA GLY A 125 -5.48 -11.95 -23.24
C GLY A 125 -5.86 -11.41 -21.88
N THR A 126 -4.99 -10.53 -21.38
CA THR A 126 -5.13 -9.88 -20.07
C THR A 126 -5.23 -8.39 -20.26
N GLN A 127 -6.16 -7.75 -19.55
CA GLN A 127 -6.32 -6.31 -19.50
C GLN A 127 -5.92 -5.80 -18.12
N THR A 128 -5.16 -4.71 -18.11
CA THR A 128 -4.86 -3.94 -16.90
C THR A 128 -6.07 -3.10 -16.49
N ASP A 129 -6.48 -3.26 -15.24
CA ASP A 129 -7.52 -2.46 -14.58
C ASP A 129 -6.83 -1.43 -13.67
N VAL A 130 -6.64 -0.22 -14.17
CA VAL A 130 -5.86 0.83 -13.50
C VAL A 130 -6.73 1.62 -12.52
N HIS A 131 -6.23 1.82 -11.30
CA HIS A 131 -6.96 2.49 -10.23
C HIS A 131 -6.19 3.71 -9.71
N TYR A 132 -6.89 4.85 -9.66
CA TYR A 132 -6.50 6.00 -8.87
C TYR A 132 -7.32 5.99 -7.57
N VAL A 133 -6.66 5.88 -6.43
CA VAL A 133 -7.29 5.71 -5.13
C VAL A 133 -7.05 6.94 -4.29
N LEU A 134 -8.14 7.64 -3.92
CA LEU A 134 -8.11 8.74 -2.97
C LEU A 134 -8.62 8.23 -1.63
N PHE A 135 -7.77 8.25 -0.60
CA PHE A 135 -8.11 7.76 0.73
C PHE A 135 -7.48 8.64 1.80
N GLY A 136 -8.01 8.65 3.01
CA GLY A 136 -7.55 9.55 4.06
C GLY A 136 -8.41 9.46 5.31
N ARG A 137 -7.95 10.05 6.39
CA ARG A 137 -8.78 10.27 7.59
C ARG A 137 -9.73 11.44 7.37
N PRO A 138 -10.79 11.61 8.19
CA PRO A 138 -11.58 12.83 8.19
C PRO A 138 -10.71 14.08 8.39
N ALA A 139 -11.15 15.22 7.85
CA ALA A 139 -10.44 16.51 8.01
C ALA A 139 -10.19 16.90 9.47
N SER A 140 -11.06 16.47 10.39
CA SER A 140 -10.90 16.67 11.84
C SER A 140 -9.67 15.98 12.44
N SER A 141 -9.05 15.04 11.72
CA SER A 141 -7.80 14.37 12.14
C SER A 141 -6.55 15.18 11.80
N CYS A 142 -6.68 16.31 11.11
CA CYS A 142 -5.56 17.20 10.88
C CYS A 142 -5.07 17.80 12.20
N VAL A 143 -3.80 17.53 12.53
CA VAL A 143 -3.14 18.01 13.75
C VAL A 143 -2.54 19.41 13.63
N VAL A 144 -2.64 20.05 12.44
CA VAL A 144 -2.14 21.39 12.07
C VAL A 144 -1.29 22.04 13.16
N ILE A 145 0.02 21.81 13.13
CA ILE A 145 0.95 22.75 13.76
C ILE A 145 0.97 23.97 12.82
N LYS A 146 0.24 25.03 13.19
CA LYS A 146 0.47 26.35 12.60
C LYS A 146 1.84 26.86 13.02
#